data_AF-A0A0U9H6S4-F1
#
_entry.id   AF-A0A0U9H6S4-F1
#
_cell.length_a   1.000
_cell.length_b   1.000
_cell.length_c   1.000
_cell.angle_alpha   90.00
_cell.angle_beta   90.00
_cell.angle_gamma   90.00
#
_symmetry.space_group_name_H-M   'P 1'
#
loop_
_entity.id
_entity.type
_entity.pdbx_description
1 polymer ?
#
loop_
_entity_poly.entity_id
_entity_poly.type
_entity_poly.pdbx_seq_one_letter_code
_entity_poly.pdbx_strand_id
1 'polypeptide(L)'
;MNTKELANKYAELLAAKEKATMHPEDKGYEWKYNQLSTFYQDAVLKTKLPKERLAEIEKEGESLHEQYEREQEEANQFKETYKNNVLNNLEGLKEEKDFKKAYKHKVLAFLDKEQDEKQETEVNKDKRDQQMEAFESKYGYEKVYALKKEVLDDIREMDLTPSQRERLKEVERDLEDEKKIKLGKSKKKDTEFEMEM
;
A
#
# COMPACT_ATOMS: atom_id res chain seq x y z
N MET A 1 31.19 -35.91 -7.91
CA MET A 1 29.88 -35.26 -7.83
C MET A 1 29.06 -36.01 -6.80
N ASN A 2 28.55 -35.31 -5.79
CA ASN A 2 27.80 -35.90 -4.69
C ASN A 2 26.32 -36.04 -5.06
N THR A 3 25.57 -36.91 -4.36
CA THR A 3 24.14 -37.15 -4.59
C THR A 3 23.30 -35.88 -4.44
N LYS A 4 23.62 -35.03 -3.45
CA LYS A 4 22.97 -33.72 -3.26
C LYS A 4 23.16 -32.76 -4.44
N GLU A 5 24.36 -32.73 -5.02
CA GLU A 5 24.63 -31.91 -6.20
C GLU A 5 23.84 -32.41 -7.41
N LEU A 6 23.60 -33.72 -7.50
CA LEU A 6 22.82 -34.32 -8.57
C LEU A 6 21.31 -34.03 -8.40
N ALA A 7 20.81 -34.07 -7.16
CA ALA A 7 19.44 -33.67 -6.83
C ALA A 7 19.19 -32.19 -7.18
N ASN A 8 20.11 -31.29 -6.81
CA ASN A 8 20.02 -29.87 -7.18
C ASN A 8 20.00 -29.65 -8.70
N LYS A 9 20.86 -30.35 -9.46
CA LYS A 9 20.83 -30.26 -10.93
C LYS A 9 19.55 -30.79 -11.53
N TYR A 10 18.94 -31.82 -10.93
CA TYR A 10 17.64 -32.32 -11.35
C TYR A 10 16.54 -31.29 -11.06
N ALA A 11 16.56 -30.63 -9.89
CA ALA A 11 15.66 -29.52 -9.59
C ALA A 11 15.80 -28.37 -10.59
N GLU A 12 17.03 -27.97 -10.94
CA GLU A 12 17.30 -26.95 -11.97
C GLU A 12 16.77 -27.36 -13.35
N LEU A 13 16.88 -28.64 -13.70
CA LEU A 13 16.34 -29.20 -14.94
C LEU A 13 14.81 -29.09 -14.98
N LEU A 14 14.14 -29.43 -13.87
CA LEU A 14 12.69 -29.31 -13.74
C LEU A 14 12.23 -27.85 -13.90
N ALA A 15 12.89 -26.92 -13.19
CA ALA A 15 12.60 -25.48 -13.34
C ALA A 15 12.81 -24.97 -14.77
N ALA A 16 13.85 -25.45 -15.47
CA ALA A 16 14.09 -25.09 -16.87
C ALA A 16 13.03 -25.68 -17.82
N LYS A 17 12.61 -26.92 -17.56
CA LYS A 17 11.55 -27.59 -18.32
C LYS A 17 10.23 -26.84 -18.20
N GLU A 18 9.88 -26.47 -16.99
CA GLU A 18 8.67 -25.74 -16.69
C GLU A 18 8.65 -24.38 -17.40
N LYS A 19 9.75 -23.61 -17.31
CA LYS A 19 9.89 -22.33 -18.04
C LYS A 19 9.78 -22.50 -19.55
N ALA A 20 10.41 -23.53 -20.13
CA ALA A 20 10.27 -23.83 -21.56
C ALA A 20 8.83 -24.22 -21.93
N THR A 21 8.09 -24.83 -21.02
CA THR A 21 6.68 -25.20 -21.22
C THR A 21 5.75 -24.00 -21.12
N MET A 22 6.02 -23.06 -20.21
CA MET A 22 5.26 -21.82 -20.07
C MET A 22 5.52 -20.82 -21.20
N HIS A 23 6.71 -20.87 -21.82
CA HIS A 23 7.15 -19.94 -22.86
C HIS A 23 7.58 -20.69 -24.13
N PRO A 24 6.65 -21.40 -24.81
CA PRO A 24 6.98 -22.23 -25.97
C PRO A 24 7.49 -21.44 -27.19
N GLU A 25 7.18 -20.16 -27.28
CA GLU A 25 7.66 -19.25 -28.33
C GLU A 25 9.13 -18.82 -28.15
N ASP A 26 9.66 -18.89 -26.93
CA ASP A 26 11.01 -18.48 -26.60
C ASP A 26 11.98 -19.66 -26.66
N LYS A 27 12.63 -19.78 -27.82
CA LYS A 27 13.67 -20.77 -28.11
C LYS A 27 14.85 -20.73 -27.12
N GLY A 28 15.05 -19.62 -26.40
CA GLY A 28 16.07 -19.50 -25.37
C GLY A 28 15.81 -20.41 -24.18
N TYR A 29 14.55 -20.53 -23.73
CA TYR A 29 14.20 -21.45 -22.64
C TYR A 29 14.30 -22.91 -23.08
N GLU A 30 13.85 -23.22 -24.30
CA GLU A 30 14.01 -24.56 -24.88
C GLU A 30 15.50 -24.95 -24.99
N TRP A 31 16.34 -24.04 -25.50
CA TRP A 31 17.79 -24.25 -25.57
C TRP A 31 18.40 -24.49 -24.18
N LYS A 32 18.02 -23.69 -23.18
CA LYS A 32 18.52 -23.84 -21.81
C LYS A 32 18.11 -25.16 -21.17
N TYR A 33 16.84 -25.57 -21.35
CA TYR A 33 16.36 -26.88 -20.89
C TYR A 33 17.16 -28.02 -21.54
N ASN A 34 17.36 -27.98 -22.85
CA ASN A 34 18.11 -29.01 -23.58
C ASN A 34 19.58 -29.08 -23.14
N GLN A 35 20.22 -27.93 -22.88
CA GLN A 35 21.58 -27.87 -22.31
C GLN A 35 21.65 -28.52 -20.93
N LEU A 36 20.75 -28.15 -20.02
CA LEU A 36 20.70 -28.71 -18.66
C LEU A 36 20.38 -30.20 -18.68
N SER A 37 19.51 -30.65 -19.60
CA SER A 37 19.18 -32.07 -19.77
C SER A 37 20.42 -32.88 -20.14
N THR A 38 21.21 -32.37 -21.08
CA THR A 38 22.48 -33.00 -21.49
C THR A 38 23.48 -33.03 -20.33
N PHE A 39 23.64 -31.91 -19.61
CA PHE A 39 24.55 -31.86 -18.46
C PHE A 39 24.14 -32.79 -17.31
N TYR A 40 22.84 -32.94 -17.08
CA TYR A 40 22.32 -33.89 -16.09
C TYR A 40 22.61 -35.33 -16.51
N GLN A 41 22.30 -35.70 -17.76
CA GLN A 41 22.59 -37.05 -18.29
C GLN A 41 24.09 -37.39 -18.21
N ASP A 42 24.96 -36.46 -18.61
CA ASP A 42 26.41 -36.60 -18.50
C ASP A 42 26.86 -36.81 -17.04
N ALA A 43 26.25 -36.09 -16.10
CA ALA A 43 26.54 -36.22 -14.68
C ALA A 43 26.11 -37.60 -14.15
N VAL A 44 24.92 -38.08 -14.52
CA VAL A 44 24.41 -39.42 -14.17
C VAL A 44 25.34 -40.51 -14.70
N LEU A 45 25.79 -40.41 -15.95
CA LEU A 45 26.73 -41.38 -16.54
C LEU A 45 28.08 -41.40 -15.81
N LYS A 46 28.58 -40.22 -15.39
CA LYS A 46 29.85 -40.10 -14.66
C LYS A 46 29.79 -40.66 -13.25
N THR A 47 28.64 -40.61 -12.58
CA THR A 47 28.49 -41.12 -11.20
C THR A 47 28.35 -42.64 -11.13
N LYS A 48 27.95 -43.30 -12.22
CA LYS A 48 27.77 -44.78 -12.30
C LYS A 48 26.88 -45.34 -11.19
N LEU A 49 25.88 -44.56 -10.76
CA LEU A 49 24.95 -44.95 -9.71
C LEU A 49 23.97 -46.01 -10.23
N PRO A 50 23.52 -46.95 -9.37
CA PRO A 50 22.45 -47.87 -9.71
C PRO A 50 21.13 -47.11 -9.88
N LYS A 51 20.21 -47.67 -10.67
CA LYS A 51 18.95 -47.01 -11.05
C LYS A 51 18.09 -46.65 -9.83
N GLU A 52 18.08 -47.49 -8.81
CA GLU A 52 17.32 -47.28 -7.58
C GLU A 52 17.81 -46.04 -6.83
N ARG A 53 19.14 -45.86 -6.75
CA ARG A 53 19.75 -44.66 -6.13
C ARG A 53 19.51 -43.41 -6.95
N LEU A 54 19.49 -43.51 -8.27
CA LEU A 54 19.16 -42.38 -9.14
C LEU A 54 17.72 -41.92 -8.92
N ALA A 55 16.76 -42.85 -8.84
CA ALA A 55 15.36 -42.52 -8.59
C ALA A 55 15.14 -41.83 -7.23
N GLU A 56 15.88 -42.24 -6.19
CA GLU A 56 15.85 -41.54 -4.88
C GLU A 56 16.33 -40.10 -5.00
N ILE A 57 17.40 -39.86 -5.76
CA ILE A 57 17.97 -38.53 -5.99
C ILE A 57 17.03 -37.65 -6.82
N GLU A 58 16.37 -38.22 -7.84
CA GLU A 58 15.39 -37.51 -8.66
C GLU A 58 14.18 -37.09 -7.82
N LYS A 59 13.70 -37.95 -6.92
CA LYS A 59 12.65 -37.60 -5.97
C LYS A 59 13.07 -36.49 -5.00
N GLU A 60 14.32 -36.50 -4.55
CA GLU A 60 14.87 -35.39 -3.75
C GLU A 60 14.91 -34.09 -4.55
N GLY A 61 15.31 -34.14 -5.83
CA GLY A 61 15.30 -32.99 -6.73
C GLY A 61 13.90 -32.44 -7.02
N GLU A 62 12.89 -33.30 -7.17
CA GLU A 62 11.47 -32.88 -7.26
C GLU A 62 11.03 -32.12 -6.01
N SER A 63 11.37 -32.65 -4.83
CA SER A 63 11.01 -32.02 -3.55
C SER A 63 11.70 -30.65 -3.38
N LEU A 64 12.95 -30.52 -3.84
CA LEU A 64 13.69 -29.26 -3.83
C LEU A 64 13.08 -28.24 -4.80
N HIS A 65 12.71 -28.67 -6.00
CA HIS A 65 12.02 -27.82 -6.98
C HIS A 65 10.72 -27.24 -6.41
N GLU A 66 9.86 -28.08 -5.83
CA GLU A 66 8.63 -27.64 -5.17
C GLU A 66 8.86 -26.69 -3.98
N GLN A 67 9.98 -26.81 -3.26
CA GLN A 67 10.34 -25.88 -2.20
C GLN A 67 10.72 -24.52 -2.78
N TYR A 68 11.56 -24.49 -3.82
CA TYR A 68 11.94 -23.25 -4.48
C TYR A 68 10.75 -22.51 -5.10
N GLU A 69 9.81 -23.25 -5.71
CA GLU A 69 8.57 -22.66 -6.23
C GLU A 69 7.76 -21.99 -5.12
N ARG A 70 7.53 -22.69 -4.01
CA ARG A 70 6.79 -22.13 -2.86
C ARG A 70 7.46 -20.88 -2.30
N GLU A 71 8.78 -20.92 -2.08
CA GLU A 71 9.53 -19.75 -1.58
C GLU A 71 9.44 -18.57 -2.57
N GLN A 72 9.47 -18.85 -3.86
CA GLN A 72 9.35 -17.82 -4.90
C GLN A 72 7.93 -17.23 -4.94
N GLU A 73 6.89 -18.05 -4.79
CA GLU A 73 5.50 -17.59 -4.68
C GLU A 73 5.30 -16.72 -3.45
N GLU A 74 5.78 -17.16 -2.28
CA GLU A 74 5.72 -16.37 -1.03
C GLU A 74 6.44 -15.03 -1.19
N ALA A 75 7.64 -15.02 -1.77
CA ALA A 75 8.39 -13.81 -2.04
C ALA A 75 7.64 -12.87 -3.00
N ASN A 76 6.99 -13.40 -4.03
CA ASN A 76 6.19 -12.63 -4.98
C ASN A 76 4.96 -12.02 -4.30
N GLN A 77 4.22 -12.82 -3.51
CA GLN A 77 3.06 -12.34 -2.76
C GLN A 77 3.45 -11.24 -1.76
N PHE A 78 4.56 -11.41 -1.05
CA PHE A 78 5.09 -10.39 -0.14
C PHE A 78 5.43 -9.10 -0.90
N LYS A 79 6.11 -9.20 -2.03
CA LYS A 79 6.49 -8.04 -2.86
C LYS A 79 5.27 -7.29 -3.38
N GLU A 80 4.24 -7.99 -3.85
CA GLU A 80 2.99 -7.39 -4.30
C GLU A 80 2.25 -6.70 -3.16
N THR A 81 2.13 -7.36 -2.02
CA THR A 81 1.49 -6.79 -0.83
C THR A 81 2.21 -5.53 -0.35
N TYR A 82 3.55 -5.58 -0.30
CA TYR A 82 4.37 -4.43 0.04
C TYR A 82 4.18 -3.27 -0.95
N LYS A 83 4.22 -3.55 -2.25
CA LYS A 83 3.98 -2.54 -3.30
C LYS A 83 2.61 -1.88 -3.14
N ASN A 84 1.56 -2.66 -2.90
CA ASN A 84 0.21 -2.16 -2.71
C ASN A 84 0.11 -1.28 -1.45
N ASN A 85 0.72 -1.70 -0.35
CA ASN A 85 0.76 -0.91 0.88
C ASN A 85 1.49 0.43 0.70
N VAL A 86 2.61 0.43 -0.01
CA VAL A 86 3.34 1.68 -0.33
C VAL A 86 2.48 2.60 -1.20
N LEU A 87 1.83 2.06 -2.24
CA LEU A 87 0.95 2.84 -3.12
C LEU A 87 -0.23 3.44 -2.35
N ASN A 88 -0.90 2.66 -1.51
CA ASN A 88 -2.00 3.14 -0.67
C ASN A 88 -1.55 4.25 0.29
N ASN A 89 -0.37 4.13 0.89
CA ASN A 89 0.19 5.16 1.75
C ASN A 89 0.51 6.45 0.98
N LEU A 90 1.09 6.34 -0.21
CA LEU A 90 1.37 7.50 -1.07
C LEU A 90 0.09 8.20 -1.53
N GLU A 91 -0.95 7.44 -1.85
CA GLU A 91 -2.27 7.99 -2.20
C GLU A 91 -2.90 8.70 -1.01
N GLY A 92 -2.84 8.12 0.19
CA GLY A 92 -3.28 8.78 1.42
C GLY A 92 -2.56 10.10 1.68
N LEU A 93 -1.25 10.17 1.47
CA LEU A 93 -0.47 11.42 1.58
C LEU A 93 -0.89 12.46 0.55
N LYS A 94 -1.23 12.04 -0.67
CA LYS A 94 -1.72 12.94 -1.72
C LYS A 94 -3.09 13.51 -1.35
N GLU A 95 -4.03 12.65 -0.93
CA GLU A 95 -5.35 13.06 -0.50
C GLU A 95 -5.29 14.01 0.70
N GLU A 96 -4.41 13.76 1.67
CA GLU A 96 -4.16 14.68 2.80
C GLU A 96 -3.68 16.06 2.32
N LYS A 97 -2.73 16.09 1.38
CA LYS A 97 -2.21 17.34 0.82
C LYS A 97 -3.27 18.12 0.06
N ASP A 98 -4.09 17.42 -0.73
CA ASP A 98 -5.19 18.02 -1.49
C ASP A 98 -6.28 18.56 -0.54
N PHE A 99 -6.61 17.82 0.52
CA PHE A 99 -7.51 18.26 1.59
C PHE A 99 -7.00 19.53 2.28
N LYS A 100 -5.73 19.54 2.73
CA LYS A 100 -5.13 20.72 3.37
C LYS A 100 -5.20 21.95 2.47
N LYS A 101 -4.92 21.79 1.18
CA LYS A 101 -4.96 22.88 0.20
C LYS A 101 -6.39 23.41 0.01
N ALA A 102 -7.38 22.53 -0.10
CA ALA A 102 -8.78 22.91 -0.25
C ALA A 102 -9.31 23.62 1.00
N TYR A 103 -9.00 23.09 2.19
CA TYR A 103 -9.41 23.70 3.46
C TYR A 103 -8.73 25.06 3.69
N LYS A 104 -7.43 25.18 3.39
CA LYS A 104 -6.69 26.45 3.47
C LYS A 104 -7.34 27.52 2.59
N HIS A 105 -7.70 27.16 1.37
CA HIS A 105 -8.41 28.06 0.46
C HIS A 105 -9.77 28.49 1.01
N LYS A 106 -10.54 27.56 1.59
CA LYS A 106 -11.85 27.85 2.20
C LYS A 106 -11.73 28.83 3.37
N VAL A 107 -10.74 28.64 4.24
CA VAL A 107 -10.49 29.54 5.38
C VAL A 107 -10.03 30.91 4.89
N LEU A 108 -9.05 30.99 3.99
CA LEU A 108 -8.58 32.27 3.44
C LEU A 108 -9.71 33.04 2.75
N ALA A 109 -10.53 32.37 1.95
CA ALA A 109 -11.70 32.99 1.32
C ALA A 109 -12.72 33.52 2.34
N PHE A 110 -12.86 32.87 3.50
CA PHE A 110 -13.70 33.36 4.59
C PHE A 110 -13.09 34.59 5.30
N LEU A 111 -11.77 34.61 5.47
CA LEU A 111 -11.02 35.74 6.06
C LEU A 111 -11.05 36.97 5.15
N ASP A 112 -10.87 36.77 3.84
CA ASP A 112 -10.75 37.79 2.79
C ASP A 112 -12.10 38.28 2.23
N LYS A 113 -13.23 37.88 2.82
CA LYS A 113 -14.59 38.33 2.43
C LYS A 113 -14.78 39.85 2.36
N GLU A 114 -13.81 40.67 2.78
CA GLU A 114 -13.84 42.12 2.63
C GLU A 114 -13.12 42.67 1.39
N GLN A 115 -12.32 41.89 0.63
CA GLN A 115 -11.38 42.51 -0.33
C GLN A 115 -11.33 42.03 -1.78
N ASP A 116 -11.93 40.92 -2.21
CA ASP A 116 -12.04 40.66 -3.66
C ASP A 116 -13.01 39.49 -3.96
N GLU A 117 -14.09 39.78 -4.69
CA GLU A 117 -14.85 38.80 -5.47
C GLU A 117 -14.03 38.32 -6.68
N LYS A 118 -12.83 37.78 -6.46
CA LYS A 118 -12.05 37.15 -7.53
C LYS A 118 -12.65 35.79 -7.86
N GLN A 119 -13.61 35.84 -8.78
CA GLN A 119 -13.99 34.86 -9.78
C GLN A 119 -13.39 33.46 -9.57
N GLU A 120 -14.02 32.71 -8.67
CA GLU A 120 -13.95 31.28 -8.73
C GLU A 120 -15.28 30.78 -9.27
N THR A 121 -15.26 30.14 -10.43
CA THR A 121 -16.45 29.53 -11.01
C THR A 121 -17.07 28.59 -9.98
N GLU A 122 -18.37 28.74 -9.67
CA GLU A 122 -19.10 27.94 -8.66
C GLU A 122 -18.82 26.43 -8.77
N VAL A 123 -18.64 25.94 -10.01
CA VAL A 123 -18.27 24.55 -10.33
C VAL A 123 -16.97 24.07 -9.66
N ASN A 124 -15.98 24.94 -9.46
CA ASN A 124 -14.73 24.59 -8.77
C ASN A 124 -14.87 24.62 -7.25
N LYS A 125 -15.82 25.40 -6.72
CA LYS A 125 -16.15 25.41 -5.30
C LYS A 125 -16.86 24.11 -4.91
N ASP A 126 -17.90 23.74 -5.66
CA ASP A 126 -18.66 22.51 -5.42
C ASP A 126 -17.78 21.25 -5.51
N LYS A 127 -16.89 21.18 -6.51
CA LYS A 127 -15.95 20.06 -6.64
C LYS A 127 -15.02 19.93 -5.43
N ARG A 128 -14.56 21.04 -4.84
CA ARG A 128 -13.68 21.00 -3.68
C ARG A 128 -14.43 20.70 -2.39
N ASP A 129 -15.63 21.23 -2.23
CA ASP A 129 -16.46 20.89 -1.08
C ASP A 129 -16.82 19.39 -1.10
N GLN A 130 -17.14 18.82 -2.28
CA GLN A 130 -17.33 17.37 -2.45
C GLN A 130 -16.07 16.56 -2.14
N GLN A 131 -14.89 17.02 -2.58
CA GLN A 131 -13.61 16.37 -2.27
C GLN A 131 -13.30 16.39 -0.77
N MET A 132 -13.54 17.51 -0.09
CA MET A 132 -13.38 17.60 1.37
C MET A 132 -14.36 16.70 2.09
N GLU A 133 -15.64 16.67 1.71
CA GLU A 133 -16.66 15.82 2.33
C GLU A 133 -16.37 14.31 2.13
N ALA A 134 -15.91 13.93 0.93
CA ALA A 134 -15.46 12.57 0.65
C ALA A 134 -14.26 12.18 1.51
N PHE A 135 -13.30 13.08 1.69
CA PHE A 135 -12.15 12.86 2.58
C PHE A 135 -12.58 12.72 4.05
N GLU A 136 -13.49 13.59 4.51
CA GLU A 136 -14.03 13.56 5.88
C GLU A 136 -14.77 12.26 6.19
N SER A 137 -15.52 11.76 5.20
CA SER A 137 -16.21 10.47 5.29
C SER A 137 -15.24 9.28 5.30
N LYS A 138 -14.11 9.37 4.59
CA LYS A 138 -13.12 8.29 4.43
C LYS A 138 -12.15 8.16 5.61
N TYR A 139 -11.67 9.27 6.17
CA TYR A 139 -10.56 9.28 7.15
C TYR A 139 -10.97 9.49 8.61
N GLY A 140 -12.26 9.71 8.87
CA GLY A 140 -12.79 9.88 10.22
C GLY A 140 -12.44 11.23 10.85
N TYR A 141 -13.17 11.58 11.91
CA TYR A 141 -13.12 12.93 12.49
C TYR A 141 -11.76 13.32 13.07
N GLU A 142 -11.06 12.38 13.73
CA GLU A 142 -9.79 12.67 14.41
C GLU A 142 -8.69 13.11 13.44
N LYS A 143 -8.55 12.40 12.31
CA LYS A 143 -7.58 12.72 11.27
C LYS A 143 -7.92 14.03 10.57
N VAL A 144 -9.20 14.27 10.26
CA VAL A 144 -9.68 15.53 9.69
C VAL A 144 -9.38 16.71 10.61
N TYR A 145 -9.65 16.57 11.92
CA TYR A 145 -9.40 17.61 12.91
C TYR A 145 -7.90 17.96 12.98
N ALA A 146 -7.02 16.95 13.01
CA ALA A 146 -5.57 17.20 13.01
C ALA A 146 -5.12 17.98 11.77
N LEU A 147 -5.58 17.60 10.57
CA LEU A 147 -5.25 18.29 9.33
C LEU A 147 -5.81 19.71 9.27
N LYS A 148 -7.07 19.91 9.70
CA LYS A 148 -7.68 21.25 9.79
C LYS A 148 -6.88 22.14 10.74
N LYS A 149 -6.47 21.62 11.90
CA LYS A 149 -5.68 22.34 12.89
C LYS A 149 -4.32 22.76 12.34
N GLU A 150 -3.59 21.85 11.68
CA GLU A 150 -2.31 22.18 11.03
C GLU A 150 -2.47 23.31 10.00
N VAL A 151 -3.55 23.28 9.21
CA VAL A 151 -3.84 24.37 8.26
C VAL A 151 -4.14 25.70 8.96
N LEU A 152 -4.84 25.69 10.09
CA LEU A 152 -5.09 26.92 10.86
C LEU A 152 -3.80 27.48 11.46
N ASP A 153 -2.93 26.61 11.98
CA ASP A 153 -1.60 27.00 12.47
C ASP A 153 -0.75 27.61 11.32
N ASP A 154 -0.74 26.99 10.14
CA ASP A 154 -0.08 27.52 8.93
C ASP A 154 -0.62 28.91 8.53
N ILE A 155 -1.93 29.15 8.65
CA ILE A 155 -2.55 30.44 8.32
C ILE A 155 -2.22 31.48 9.39
N ARG A 156 -2.15 31.08 10.66
CA ARG A 156 -1.82 31.95 11.79
C ARG A 156 -0.41 32.52 11.70
N GLU A 157 0.53 31.75 11.15
CA GLU A 157 1.90 32.19 10.85
C GLU A 157 1.99 33.18 9.67
N MET A 158 0.92 33.35 8.88
CA MET A 158 0.89 34.34 7.81
C MET A 158 0.73 35.77 8.34
N ASP A 159 1.10 36.75 7.50
CA ASP A 159 0.92 38.18 7.77
C ASP A 159 -0.55 38.61 7.64
N LEU A 160 -1.35 38.22 8.63
CA LEU A 160 -2.77 38.56 8.72
C LEU A 160 -2.98 39.94 9.35
N THR A 161 -3.95 40.68 8.81
CA THR A 161 -4.48 41.91 9.42
C THR A 161 -5.17 41.61 10.76
N PRO A 162 -5.32 42.59 11.67
CA PRO A 162 -6.00 42.38 12.95
C PRO A 162 -7.42 41.81 12.80
N SER A 163 -8.19 42.26 11.81
CA SER A 163 -9.54 41.76 11.52
C SER A 163 -9.54 40.30 11.04
N GLN A 164 -8.59 39.93 10.17
CA GLN A 164 -8.43 38.54 9.73
C GLN A 164 -7.97 37.64 10.90
N ARG A 165 -7.14 38.13 11.82
CA ARG A 165 -6.74 37.38 13.02
C ARG A 165 -7.91 37.11 13.96
N GLU A 166 -8.83 38.06 14.10
CA GLU A 166 -10.04 37.86 14.91
C GLU A 166 -10.97 36.81 14.30
N ARG A 167 -11.22 36.90 12.97
CA ARG A 167 -11.97 35.88 12.23
C ARG A 167 -11.29 34.50 12.28
N LEU A 168 -9.97 34.44 12.22
CA LEU A 168 -9.23 33.17 12.35
C LEU A 168 -9.44 32.54 13.74
N LYS A 169 -9.43 33.35 14.81
CA LYS A 169 -9.72 32.87 16.18
C LYS A 169 -11.15 32.35 16.34
N GLU A 170 -12.10 32.89 15.59
CA GLU A 170 -13.46 32.37 15.53
C GLU A 170 -13.48 30.96 14.92
N VAL A 171 -12.83 30.80 13.76
CA VAL A 171 -12.69 29.49 13.09
C VAL A 171 -11.97 28.45 13.97
N GLU A 172 -10.90 28.86 14.68
CA GLU A 172 -10.21 28.00 15.65
C GLU A 172 -11.13 27.54 16.79
N ARG A 173 -11.99 28.44 17.28
CA ARG A 173 -12.93 28.15 18.37
C ARG A 173 -14.02 27.17 17.92
N ASP A 174 -14.60 27.42 16.75
CA ASP A 174 -15.62 26.53 16.17
C ASP A 174 -15.07 25.12 15.97
N LEU A 175 -13.83 24.99 15.50
CA LEU A 175 -13.16 23.71 15.33
C LEU A 175 -12.95 22.97 16.68
N GLU A 176 -12.54 23.69 17.74
CA GLU A 176 -12.38 23.11 19.08
C GLU A 176 -13.73 22.72 19.73
N ASP A 177 -14.79 23.48 19.47
CA ASP A 177 -16.13 23.15 19.96
C ASP A 177 -16.74 21.98 19.19
N GLU A 178 -16.55 21.89 17.87
CA GLU A 178 -16.86 20.69 17.09
C GLU A 178 -16.15 19.46 17.65
N LYS A 179 -14.87 19.59 18.02
CA LYS A 179 -14.10 18.48 18.61
C LYS A 179 -14.70 18.02 19.92
N LYS A 180 -15.06 18.95 20.82
CA LYS A 180 -15.73 18.60 22.07
C LYS A 180 -17.06 17.91 21.83
N ILE A 181 -17.82 18.32 20.82
CA ILE A 181 -19.12 17.71 20.52
C ILE A 181 -18.96 16.31 19.93
N LYS A 182 -17.98 16.11 19.03
CA LYS A 182 -17.77 14.85 18.29
C LYS A 182 -16.98 13.81 19.10
N LEU A 183 -15.95 14.22 19.84
CA LEU A 183 -15.13 13.33 20.69
C LEU A 183 -15.56 13.33 22.17
N GLY A 184 -16.18 14.40 22.68
CA GLY A 184 -16.56 14.51 24.09
C GLY A 184 -17.81 13.72 24.49
N LYS A 185 -18.52 13.07 23.55
CA LYS A 185 -19.66 12.19 23.86
C LYS A 185 -19.28 10.75 24.22
N SER A 186 -18.00 10.37 24.22
CA SER A 186 -17.55 9.01 24.58
C SER A 186 -17.39 8.73 26.08
N LYS A 187 -18.11 9.43 26.98
CA LYS A 187 -18.05 9.15 28.43
C LYS A 187 -19.40 9.04 29.15
N LYS A 188 -20.52 8.86 28.45
CA LYS A 188 -21.80 8.50 29.11
C LYS A 188 -22.64 7.58 28.25
N LYS A 189 -22.36 6.28 28.31
CA LYS A 189 -23.31 5.16 28.18
C LYS A 189 -22.50 3.86 28.26
N ASP A 190 -22.23 3.41 29.48
CA ASP A 190 -21.89 2.01 29.81
C ASP A 190 -21.93 1.88 31.35
N THR A 191 -23.10 2.10 31.96
CA THR A 191 -23.35 1.72 33.37
C THR A 191 -24.84 1.59 33.71
N GLU A 192 -25.67 1.16 32.77
CA GLU A 192 -27.08 0.87 33.08
C GLU A 192 -27.65 -0.13 32.07
N PHE A 193 -27.12 -1.37 32.09
CA PHE A 193 -27.81 -2.54 31.55
C PHE A 193 -27.28 -3.82 32.23
N GLU A 194 -27.27 -3.82 33.56
CA GLU A 194 -27.28 -5.05 34.37
C GLU A 194 -28.46 -4.96 35.33
N MET A 195 -29.66 -5.24 34.81
CA MET A 195 -30.80 -5.79 35.56
C MET A 195 -31.82 -6.26 34.51
N GLU A 196 -32.29 -7.50 34.69
CA GLU A 196 -33.21 -8.28 33.84
C GLU A 196 -32.60 -9.07 32.67
N MET A 197 -32.03 -10.24 32.99
CA MET A 197 -32.68 -11.53 32.75
C MET A 197 -32.08 -12.63 33.62
#